data_AF-A0A1G1YFR3-F1
#
_entry.id   AF-A0A1G1YFR3-F1
#
_cell.length_a   1.000
_cell.length_b   1.000
_cell.length_c   1.000
_cell.angle_alpha   90.00
_cell.angle_beta   90.00
_cell.angle_gamma   90.00
#
_symmetry.space_group_name_H-M   'P 1'
#
loop_
_entity.id
_entity.type
_entity.pdbx_description
1 polymer ?
#
loop_
_entity_poly.entity_id
_entity_poly.type
_entity_poly.pdbx_seq_one_letter_code
_entity_poly.pdbx_strand_id
1 'polypeptide(L)'
;MDSNIKKILDDLYAIDPKLKPYERQLITMIEKLLASRPDTKFNKRFAQQLRAEILKQIGPAAEPSPTNFFNRFNAMHKLAYTFGGVLVAIIVIVPLLYLGGFFTAKPFTESPTAALLSFAPQITAVGDQAFGSLQAEVAANDNSAAPTAKLAAGTAGFGGGGFATQEAAADSGSGTTGRDMAVVSPSMILPPGPFIQYRYVYTGEPLQLSDAELPVFKRQIGGGGSLSQLVGGLNLGFIDLKTFSNTKLEQFSFYEDKTGGLRVNVSLADGSVSIYEGPDAVMPVENSLNADNLPPDEEIIAIATKFLTDHGIPVESFGQPEVRNDWRLYYDYAQTRGEFAYVPSTLTVVYPFIVDNQIVYDQSGATEGLTVNVDVVRKKATGLWNLRTQQYQRSRYAMETDASRITKLAENGGIYPVYYQEGATFVDVELGTPTLALVHLYDYRDNQSVELLVPSLIFPVTKAPTDGPYPYFQRSIVIPLAKDILDRDYGDGGPIKIMPFTEPGVSSGSAGAVAEPAQTEPAPDIR
;
A
#
# COMPACT_ATOMS: atom_id res chain seq x y z
N MET A 1 -23.03 46.73 10.17
CA MET A 1 -22.53 45.37 9.91
C MET A 1 -21.05 45.48 9.64
N ASP A 2 -20.23 44.74 10.37
CA ASP A 2 -18.76 44.75 10.20
C ASP A 2 -18.38 44.37 8.77
N SER A 3 -17.39 45.05 8.18
CA SER A 3 -16.88 44.76 6.83
C SER A 3 -16.37 43.33 6.70
N ASN A 4 -15.89 42.73 7.79
CA ASN A 4 -15.41 41.35 7.81
C ASN A 4 -16.57 40.34 7.79
N ILE A 5 -17.65 40.59 8.52
CA ILE A 5 -18.84 39.73 8.53
C ILE A 5 -19.51 39.70 7.14
N LYS A 6 -19.54 40.85 6.46
CA LYS A 6 -20.07 40.92 5.10
C LYS A 6 -19.28 40.05 4.12
N LYS A 7 -17.95 40.14 4.16
CA LYS A 7 -17.07 39.33 3.31
C LYS A 7 -17.25 37.82 3.59
N ILE A 8 -17.39 37.44 4.86
CA ILE A 8 -17.65 36.06 5.26
C ILE A 8 -18.98 35.55 4.70
N LEU A 9 -20.05 36.36 4.75
CA LEU A 9 -21.35 35.98 4.20
C LEU A 9 -21.29 35.85 2.68
N ASP A 10 -20.60 36.76 1.99
CA ASP A 10 -20.43 36.71 0.55
C ASP A 10 -19.67 35.44 0.12
N ASP A 11 -18.61 35.06 0.83
CA ASP A 11 -17.86 33.81 0.60
C ASP A 11 -18.74 32.57 0.89
N LEU A 12 -19.55 32.60 1.95
CA LEU A 12 -20.48 31.52 2.28
C LEU A 12 -21.58 31.36 1.22
N TYR A 13 -22.11 32.47 0.69
CA TYR A 13 -23.12 32.45 -0.36
C TYR A 13 -22.56 32.07 -1.73
N ALA A 14 -21.28 32.34 -2.00
CA ALA A 14 -20.59 31.85 -3.18
C ALA A 14 -20.42 30.32 -3.15
N ILE A 15 -20.28 29.74 -1.96
CA ILE A 15 -20.17 28.28 -1.77
C ILE A 15 -21.56 27.62 -1.76
N ASP A 16 -22.56 28.20 -1.09
CA ASP A 16 -23.93 27.67 -1.04
C ASP A 16 -25.00 28.79 -0.98
N PRO A 17 -25.65 29.09 -2.12
CA PRO A 17 -26.71 30.10 -2.18
C PRO A 17 -27.93 29.82 -1.30
N LYS A 18 -28.15 28.57 -0.86
CA LYS A 18 -29.31 28.17 -0.03
C LYS A 18 -29.22 28.70 1.41
N LEU A 19 -28.08 29.27 1.79
CA LEU A 19 -27.86 29.86 3.11
C LEU A 19 -28.42 31.28 3.25
N LYS A 20 -28.72 31.97 2.13
CA LYS A 20 -29.24 33.36 2.13
C LYS A 20 -30.48 33.58 3.01
N PRO A 21 -31.48 32.68 3.07
CA PRO A 21 -32.65 32.87 3.94
C PRO A 21 -32.33 32.89 5.44
N TYR A 22 -31.16 32.38 5.85
CA TYR A 22 -30.73 32.26 7.25
C TYR A 22 -29.75 33.37 7.68
N GLU A 23 -29.62 34.45 6.90
CA GLU A 23 -28.62 35.53 7.08
C GLU A 23 -28.55 36.09 8.52
N ARG A 24 -29.70 36.39 9.14
CA ARG A 24 -29.71 36.92 10.52
C ARG A 24 -29.13 35.94 11.54
N GLN A 25 -29.39 34.66 11.36
CA GLN A 25 -28.88 33.61 12.25
C GLN A 25 -27.38 33.39 12.02
N LEU A 26 -26.95 33.44 10.75
CA LEU A 26 -25.55 33.40 10.35
C LEU A 26 -24.75 34.54 10.98
N ILE A 27 -25.24 35.78 10.90
CA ILE A 27 -24.59 36.95 11.51
C ILE A 27 -24.39 36.71 13.02
N THR A 28 -25.44 36.27 13.71
CA THR A 28 -25.38 36.05 15.18
C THR A 28 -24.36 34.95 15.55
N MET A 29 -24.26 33.89 14.75
CA MET A 29 -23.28 32.82 14.98
C MET A 29 -21.86 33.26 14.63
N ILE A 30 -21.67 33.99 13.54
CA ILE A 30 -20.37 34.54 13.13
C ILE A 30 -19.85 35.50 14.20
N GLU A 31 -20.71 36.36 14.76
CA GLU A 31 -20.34 37.27 15.86
C GLU A 31 -19.90 36.51 17.11
N LYS A 32 -20.62 35.44 17.50
CA LYS A 32 -20.22 34.57 18.62
C LYS A 32 -18.91 33.81 18.36
N LEU A 33 -18.67 33.42 17.11
CA LEU A 33 -17.44 32.72 16.70
C LEU A 33 -16.24 33.66 16.66
N LEU A 34 -16.39 34.87 16.12
CA LEU A 34 -15.34 35.89 16.12
C LEU A 34 -14.97 36.34 17.54
N ALA A 35 -15.96 36.40 18.43
CA ALA A 35 -15.72 36.69 19.85
C ALA A 35 -14.99 35.56 20.60
N SER A 36 -15.09 34.31 20.15
CA SER A 36 -14.45 33.16 20.81
C SER A 36 -13.14 32.72 20.17
N ARG A 37 -12.86 33.08 18.90
CA ARG A 37 -11.64 32.71 18.17
C ARG A 37 -11.22 33.79 17.15
N PRO A 38 -10.45 34.83 17.56
CA PRO A 38 -10.09 35.95 16.68
C PRO A 38 -9.18 35.59 15.49
N ASP A 39 -8.45 34.47 15.52
CA ASP A 39 -7.41 34.12 14.52
C ASP A 39 -7.75 32.96 13.55
N THR A 40 -9.03 32.61 13.39
CA THR A 40 -9.41 31.49 12.49
C THR A 40 -9.53 31.96 11.04
N LYS A 41 -8.68 31.45 10.13
CA LYS A 41 -8.84 31.67 8.68
C LYS A 41 -10.07 30.93 8.15
N PHE A 42 -11.00 31.66 7.54
CA PHE A 42 -12.19 31.11 6.90
C PHE A 42 -11.81 30.26 5.67
N ASN A 43 -12.04 28.96 5.74
CA ASN A 43 -11.81 28.02 4.65
C ASN A 43 -13.02 27.11 4.43
N LYS A 44 -13.04 26.34 3.33
CA LYS A 44 -14.19 25.47 2.97
C LYS A 44 -14.55 24.46 4.06
N ARG A 45 -13.56 23.96 4.81
CA ARG A 45 -13.75 23.04 5.96
C ARG A 45 -14.49 23.73 7.10
N PHE A 46 -14.13 24.97 7.42
CA PHE A 46 -14.83 25.79 8.41
C PHE A 46 -16.28 26.06 8.01
N ALA A 47 -16.54 26.39 6.73
CA ALA A 47 -17.89 26.59 6.22
C ALA A 47 -18.79 25.34 6.37
N GLN A 48 -18.23 24.15 6.13
CA GLN A 48 -18.95 22.88 6.30
C GLN A 48 -19.25 22.57 7.78
N GLN A 49 -18.31 22.85 8.68
CA GLN A 49 -18.54 22.68 10.13
C GLN A 49 -19.59 23.66 10.66
N LEU A 50 -19.54 24.93 10.22
CA LEU A 50 -20.54 25.93 10.57
C LEU A 50 -21.93 25.50 10.05
N ARG A 51 -22.01 24.98 8.82
CA ARG A 51 -23.27 24.42 8.27
C ARG A 51 -23.80 23.25 9.10
N ALA A 52 -22.95 22.31 9.50
CA ALA A 52 -23.37 21.17 10.32
C ALA A 52 -23.94 21.63 11.68
N GLU A 53 -23.30 22.62 12.30
CA GLU A 53 -23.75 23.17 13.58
C GLU A 53 -25.06 23.98 13.43
N ILE A 54 -25.22 24.71 12.32
CA ILE A 54 -26.46 25.40 11.94
C ILE A 54 -27.62 24.41 11.76
N LEU A 55 -27.41 23.34 10.99
CA LEU A 55 -28.44 22.32 10.78
C LEU A 55 -28.79 21.58 12.06
N LYS A 56 -27.82 21.40 12.97
CA LYS A 56 -28.02 20.82 14.30
C LYS A 56 -28.85 21.73 15.21
N GLN A 57 -28.68 23.05 15.14
CA GLN A 57 -29.44 24.01 15.95
C GLN A 57 -30.82 24.38 15.36
N ILE A 58 -31.04 24.16 14.06
CA ILE A 58 -32.26 24.56 13.34
C ILE A 58 -33.14 23.35 12.96
N GLY A 59 -32.71 22.11 13.25
CA GLY A 59 -33.49 20.91 12.98
C GLY A 59 -34.90 20.96 13.60
N PRO A 60 -35.97 20.69 12.83
CA PRO A 60 -37.34 20.89 13.30
C PRO A 60 -37.74 19.85 14.35
N ALA A 61 -38.31 20.33 15.46
CA ALA A 61 -39.22 19.55 16.29
C ALA A 61 -40.48 19.20 15.46
N ALA A 62 -40.51 18.00 14.89
CA ALA A 62 -41.69 17.44 14.27
C ALA A 62 -41.78 15.95 14.61
N GLU A 63 -42.67 15.62 15.55
CA GLU A 63 -43.04 14.23 15.83
C GLU A 63 -43.71 13.60 14.60
N PRO A 64 -43.38 12.35 14.23
CA PRO A 64 -44.07 11.65 13.15
C PRO A 64 -45.32 10.92 13.69
N SER A 65 -46.51 11.36 13.28
CA SER A 65 -47.74 10.56 13.43
C SER A 65 -47.74 9.39 12.41
N PRO A 66 -48.12 8.16 12.78
CA PRO A 66 -47.85 6.96 11.99
C PRO A 66 -49.04 6.51 11.13
N THR A 67 -49.55 7.32 10.21
CA THR A 67 -50.75 6.90 9.42
C THR A 67 -50.75 7.16 7.92
N ASN A 68 -49.72 7.75 7.30
CA ASN A 68 -49.76 8.08 5.86
C ASN A 68 -48.59 7.56 5.00
N PHE A 69 -47.89 6.51 5.43
CA PHE A 69 -46.73 5.97 4.68
C PHE A 69 -47.13 5.07 3.50
N PHE A 70 -48.23 4.32 3.60
CA PHE A 70 -48.62 3.33 2.59
C PHE A 70 -49.20 3.92 1.29
N ASN A 71 -49.72 5.16 1.31
CA ASN A 71 -50.28 5.80 0.12
C ASN A 71 -49.26 6.47 -0.81
N ARG A 72 -47.96 6.45 -0.47
CA ARG A 72 -46.88 6.96 -1.34
C ARG A 72 -46.15 5.88 -2.13
N PHE A 73 -46.42 4.59 -1.87
CA PHE A 73 -45.73 3.48 -2.54
C PHE A 73 -46.29 3.10 -3.91
N ASN A 74 -47.45 3.64 -4.30
CA ASN A 74 -48.07 3.33 -5.60
C ASN A 74 -47.62 4.27 -6.75
N ALA A 75 -46.73 5.24 -6.47
CA ALA A 75 -46.25 6.22 -7.45
C ALA A 75 -44.86 5.91 -8.03
N MET A 76 -44.25 4.77 -7.67
CA MET A 76 -42.85 4.44 -8.01
C MET A 76 -42.65 3.26 -8.97
N HIS A 77 -43.70 2.76 -9.63
CA HIS A 77 -43.60 1.65 -10.59
C HIS A 77 -42.89 2.04 -11.91
N LYS A 78 -42.47 3.30 -12.07
CA LYS A 78 -41.81 3.82 -13.28
C LYS A 78 -40.32 4.18 -13.12
N LEU A 79 -39.74 4.03 -11.92
CA LEU A 79 -38.32 4.31 -11.66
C LEU A 79 -37.47 3.04 -11.43
N ALA A 80 -38.05 1.86 -11.61
CA ALA A 80 -37.43 0.58 -11.27
C ALA A 80 -36.39 0.05 -12.29
N TYR A 81 -36.05 0.79 -13.35
CA TYR A 81 -35.24 0.24 -14.46
C TYR A 81 -33.94 0.99 -14.80
N THR A 82 -33.46 1.94 -13.99
CA THR A 82 -32.24 2.71 -14.34
C THR A 82 -31.21 2.91 -13.24
N PHE A 83 -31.37 2.31 -12.05
CA PHE A 83 -30.32 2.31 -11.01
C PHE A 83 -30.01 0.86 -10.58
N GLY A 84 -28.92 0.33 -11.14
CA GLY A 84 -28.51 -1.06 -11.00
C GLY A 84 -28.09 -1.47 -9.59
N GLY A 85 -28.75 -2.51 -9.09
CA GLY A 85 -28.14 -3.57 -8.25
C GLY A 85 -27.99 -3.30 -6.76
N VAL A 86 -27.08 -2.41 -6.36
CA VAL A 86 -26.53 -2.46 -4.99
C VAL A 86 -27.44 -1.81 -3.95
N LEU A 87 -28.10 -0.70 -4.29
CA LEU A 87 -29.06 -0.04 -3.39
C LEU A 87 -30.35 -0.84 -3.24
N VAL A 88 -30.76 -1.58 -4.27
CA VAL A 88 -31.94 -2.46 -4.21
C VAL A 88 -31.66 -3.69 -3.35
N ALA A 89 -30.44 -4.24 -3.38
CA ALA A 89 -30.08 -5.35 -2.49
C ALA A 89 -30.18 -4.96 -1.01
N ILE A 90 -29.70 -3.78 -0.61
CA ILE A 90 -29.82 -3.30 0.79
C ILE A 90 -31.29 -3.00 1.16
N ILE A 91 -32.06 -2.41 0.25
CA ILE A 91 -33.47 -2.09 0.46
C ILE A 91 -34.37 -3.33 0.43
N VAL A 92 -33.95 -4.45 -0.17
CA VAL A 92 -34.73 -5.70 -0.25
C VAL A 92 -34.30 -6.71 0.82
N ILE A 93 -33.00 -6.79 1.14
CA ILE A 93 -32.47 -7.70 2.18
C ILE A 93 -32.92 -7.24 3.57
N VAL A 94 -32.90 -5.93 3.86
CA VAL A 94 -33.29 -5.43 5.20
C VAL A 94 -34.77 -5.72 5.52
N PRO A 95 -35.75 -5.54 4.60
CA PRO A 95 -37.14 -5.94 4.84
C PRO A 95 -37.38 -7.45 4.79
N LEU A 96 -36.66 -8.23 3.97
CA LEU A 96 -36.79 -9.70 3.96
C LEU A 96 -36.31 -10.32 5.29
N LEU A 97 -35.26 -9.76 5.89
CA LEU A 97 -34.82 -10.11 7.24
C LEU A 97 -35.84 -9.70 8.32
N TYR A 98 -36.65 -8.66 8.06
CA TYR A 98 -37.72 -8.19 8.95
C TYR A 98 -39.01 -9.01 8.82
N LEU A 99 -39.40 -9.38 7.59
CA LEU A 99 -40.59 -10.17 7.27
C LEU A 99 -40.43 -11.67 7.61
N GLY A 100 -39.20 -12.19 7.60
CA GLY A 100 -38.89 -13.58 7.94
C GLY A 100 -38.88 -13.92 9.43
N GLY A 101 -39.26 -13.00 10.33
CA GLY A 101 -39.36 -13.25 11.77
C GLY A 101 -38.02 -13.47 12.50
N PHE A 102 -36.89 -13.14 11.87
CA PHE A 102 -35.54 -13.38 12.40
C PHE A 102 -35.11 -12.42 13.52
N PHE A 103 -35.80 -11.29 13.71
CA PHE A 103 -35.50 -10.32 14.76
C PHE A 103 -36.77 -9.94 15.54
N THR A 104 -37.00 -10.57 16.69
CA THR A 104 -37.79 -10.01 17.79
C THR A 104 -36.96 -9.05 18.66
N ALA A 105 -35.94 -8.42 18.07
CA ALA A 105 -35.17 -7.37 18.72
C ALA A 105 -35.79 -6.01 18.36
N LYS A 106 -35.96 -5.17 19.38
CA LYS A 106 -36.46 -3.79 19.28
C LYS A 106 -35.85 -3.05 18.07
N PRO A 107 -36.59 -2.13 17.43
CA PRO A 107 -36.06 -1.33 16.34
C PRO A 107 -34.74 -0.70 16.77
N PHE A 108 -33.73 -0.85 15.91
CA PHE A 108 -32.42 -0.20 16.02
C PHE A 108 -32.59 1.30 15.72
N THR A 109 -33.45 1.96 16.48
CA THR A 109 -33.58 3.41 16.54
C THR A 109 -32.55 3.88 17.55
N GLU A 110 -31.58 4.64 17.06
CA GLU A 110 -30.45 5.22 17.82
C GLU A 110 -29.26 4.27 18.05
N SER A 111 -28.60 3.89 16.96
CA SER A 111 -27.14 3.72 17.02
C SER A 111 -26.54 4.81 16.12
N PRO A 112 -25.55 5.59 16.57
CA PRO A 112 -24.93 6.58 15.72
C PRO A 112 -24.41 5.83 14.49
N THR A 113 -24.65 6.39 13.31
CA THR A 113 -24.05 5.97 12.03
C THR A 113 -22.53 6.18 12.09
N ALA A 114 -21.84 5.46 12.97
CA ALA A 114 -20.40 5.33 12.96
C ALA A 114 -20.09 4.47 11.74
N ALA A 115 -19.49 5.09 10.72
CA ALA A 115 -19.05 4.39 9.52
C ALA A 115 -18.19 3.18 9.94
N LEU A 116 -18.51 2.01 9.40
CA LEU A 116 -17.83 0.75 9.72
C LEU A 116 -16.31 0.83 9.47
N LEU A 117 -15.94 1.52 8.39
CA LEU A 117 -14.58 1.81 8.00
C LEU A 117 -14.46 3.32 7.81
N SER A 118 -13.51 3.94 8.51
CA SER A 118 -13.14 5.34 8.29
C SER A 118 -11.86 5.39 7.46
N PHE A 119 -11.98 5.89 6.23
CA PHE A 119 -10.85 6.09 5.32
C PHE A 119 -10.19 7.46 5.48
N ALA A 120 -10.84 8.39 6.20
CA ALA A 120 -10.24 9.66 6.56
C ALA A 120 -9.21 9.46 7.70
N PRO A 121 -8.06 10.15 7.67
CA PRO A 121 -7.02 10.03 8.68
C PRO A 121 -7.54 10.47 10.06
N GLN A 122 -7.37 9.60 11.05
CA GLN A 122 -7.66 9.87 12.45
C GLN A 122 -6.43 9.56 13.28
N ILE A 123 -5.95 10.54 14.04
CA ILE A 123 -4.70 10.42 14.80
C ILE A 123 -5.01 10.58 16.28
N THR A 124 -4.68 9.55 17.06
CA THR A 124 -4.77 9.57 18.52
C THR A 124 -3.36 9.67 19.11
N ALA A 125 -3.09 10.71 19.88
CA ALA A 125 -1.83 10.80 20.60
C ALA A 125 -1.80 9.78 21.76
N VAL A 126 -0.69 9.07 21.88
CA VAL A 126 -0.38 8.17 23.00
C VAL A 126 0.90 8.66 23.69
N GLY A 127 1.30 8.01 24.78
CA GLY A 127 2.55 8.35 25.48
C GLY A 127 3.79 8.25 24.58
N ASP A 128 4.88 8.88 25.00
CA ASP A 128 6.16 8.78 24.29
C ASP A 128 6.69 7.34 24.33
N GLN A 129 7.33 6.91 23.25
CA GLN A 129 7.78 5.53 23.03
C GLN A 129 6.71 4.45 23.27
N ALA A 130 5.42 4.76 23.10
CA ALA A 130 4.32 3.85 23.41
C ALA A 130 4.23 2.60 22.51
N PHE A 131 4.99 2.53 21.41
CA PHE A 131 5.07 1.33 20.57
C PHE A 131 6.23 0.40 20.97
N GLY A 132 6.91 0.70 22.08
CA GLY A 132 8.13 0.02 22.50
C GLY A 132 9.31 0.37 21.58
N SER A 133 10.36 -0.46 21.60
CA SER A 133 11.49 -0.34 20.66
C SER A 133 11.00 -0.40 19.21
N LEU A 134 11.56 0.39 18.31
CA LEU A 134 11.28 0.28 16.86
C LEU A 134 12.11 -0.79 16.14
N GLN A 135 12.88 -1.60 16.87
CA GLN A 135 13.59 -2.74 16.31
C GLN A 135 12.60 -3.89 16.06
N ALA A 136 12.69 -4.51 14.87
CA ALA A 136 11.97 -5.73 14.57
C ALA A 136 12.58 -6.86 15.40
N GLU A 137 11.76 -7.80 15.85
CA GLU A 137 12.30 -9.01 16.45
C GLU A 137 13.05 -9.78 15.36
N VAL A 138 14.38 -9.90 15.50
CA VAL A 138 15.12 -10.89 14.74
C VAL A 138 14.62 -12.23 15.25
N ALA A 139 13.81 -12.92 14.45
CA ALA A 139 13.45 -14.31 14.74
C ALA A 139 14.75 -15.05 15.02
N ALA A 140 14.91 -15.58 16.22
CA ALA A 140 16.10 -16.33 16.59
C ALA A 140 16.31 -17.42 15.55
N ASN A 141 17.40 -17.30 14.78
CA ASN A 141 17.82 -18.26 13.77
C ASN A 141 18.10 -19.61 14.45
N ASP A 142 17.08 -20.45 14.55
CA ASP A 142 17.29 -21.89 14.62
C ASP A 142 17.51 -22.35 13.17
N ASN A 143 18.79 -22.45 12.79
CA ASN A 143 19.24 -22.84 11.46
C ASN A 143 18.78 -24.27 11.09
N SER A 144 17.54 -24.43 10.67
CA SER A 144 17.10 -25.53 9.80
C SER A 144 15.70 -25.24 9.29
N ALA A 145 15.57 -25.19 7.96
CA ALA A 145 14.47 -24.63 7.19
C ALA A 145 14.47 -23.10 7.16
N ALA A 146 14.65 -22.56 5.95
CA ALA A 146 14.21 -21.21 5.62
C ALA A 146 12.85 -20.98 6.29
N PRO A 147 12.58 -19.78 6.85
CA PRO A 147 11.23 -19.45 7.21
C PRO A 147 10.45 -19.50 5.90
N THR A 148 9.80 -20.63 5.66
CA THR A 148 8.57 -20.65 4.91
C THR A 148 7.76 -19.65 5.67
N ALA A 149 7.66 -18.44 5.10
CA ALA A 149 6.60 -17.53 5.46
C ALA A 149 5.39 -18.44 5.58
N LYS A 150 4.88 -18.61 6.81
CA LYS A 150 3.48 -18.88 6.96
C LYS A 150 2.86 -17.65 6.35
N LEU A 151 2.68 -17.73 5.02
CA LEU A 151 1.72 -16.98 4.27
C LEU A 151 0.52 -17.04 5.21
N ALA A 152 0.18 -15.92 5.81
CA ALA A 152 -1.18 -15.73 6.24
C ALA A 152 -1.96 -16.02 4.96
N ALA A 153 -2.55 -17.22 4.91
CA ALA A 153 -3.42 -17.64 3.84
C ALA A 153 -4.65 -16.74 3.97
N GLY A 154 -4.52 -15.54 3.41
CA GLY A 154 -5.36 -14.41 3.74
C GLY A 154 -4.87 -13.11 3.08
N THR A 155 -4.28 -13.20 1.89
CA THR A 155 -4.27 -12.20 0.79
C THR A 155 -3.22 -12.61 -0.24
N ALA A 156 -3.47 -13.71 -0.95
CA ALA A 156 -2.90 -13.85 -2.28
C ALA A 156 -3.59 -12.80 -3.15
N GLY A 157 -2.93 -11.67 -3.36
CA GLY A 157 -3.33 -10.66 -4.32
C GLY A 157 -3.31 -11.27 -5.71
N PHE A 158 -4.47 -11.70 -6.20
CA PHE A 158 -4.66 -12.10 -7.58
C PHE A 158 -4.93 -10.84 -8.42
N GLY A 159 -3.93 -10.43 -9.21
CA GLY A 159 -4.03 -9.44 -10.28
C GLY A 159 -3.37 -8.09 -9.96
N GLY A 160 -2.38 -7.60 -10.71
CA GLY A 160 -1.76 -8.14 -11.92
C GLY A 160 -0.57 -7.29 -12.41
N GLY A 161 0.35 -7.97 -13.13
CA GLY A 161 1.27 -7.53 -14.20
C GLY A 161 2.01 -6.18 -14.12
N GLY A 162 3.34 -6.11 -14.23
CA GLY A 162 4.29 -7.20 -14.39
C GLY A 162 5.76 -6.77 -14.37
N PHE A 163 6.60 -7.73 -14.00
CA PHE A 163 7.76 -8.16 -14.77
C PHE A 163 7.70 -9.69 -14.79
N ALA A 164 7.59 -10.28 -15.98
CA ALA A 164 7.70 -11.71 -16.15
C ALA A 164 9.19 -12.09 -16.05
N THR A 165 9.61 -12.65 -14.92
CA THR A 165 10.72 -13.61 -14.96
C THR A 165 10.11 -14.93 -15.42
N GLN A 166 10.46 -15.27 -16.66
CA GLN A 166 10.16 -16.53 -17.29
C GLN A 166 10.78 -17.66 -16.46
N GLU A 167 9.99 -18.33 -15.62
CA GLU A 167 10.38 -19.62 -15.05
C GLU A 167 9.60 -20.70 -15.79
N ALA A 168 10.36 -21.49 -16.54
CA ALA A 168 9.87 -22.54 -17.39
C ALA A 168 9.08 -23.59 -16.58
N ALA A 169 7.98 -24.03 -17.17
CA ALA A 169 7.23 -25.17 -16.72
C ALA A 169 8.13 -26.40 -16.55
N ALA A 170 8.16 -26.96 -15.34
CA ALA A 170 8.53 -28.34 -15.08
C ALA A 170 7.48 -28.96 -14.16
N ASP A 171 6.46 -29.48 -14.81
CA ASP A 171 5.74 -30.72 -14.51
C ASP A 171 5.35 -31.04 -13.06
N SER A 172 4.05 -30.94 -12.83
CA SER A 172 3.31 -31.54 -11.72
C SER A 172 3.31 -33.07 -11.83
N GLY A 173 3.99 -33.76 -10.92
CA GLY A 173 3.97 -35.22 -10.82
C GLY A 173 4.08 -35.74 -9.39
N SER A 174 2.94 -35.81 -8.69
CA SER A 174 2.55 -36.85 -7.73
C SER A 174 3.64 -37.56 -6.88
N GLY A 175 3.62 -37.31 -5.57
CA GLY A 175 3.39 -38.38 -4.59
C GLY A 175 4.55 -39.27 -4.13
N THR A 176 4.83 -39.15 -2.82
CA THR A 176 5.16 -40.23 -1.86
C THR A 176 6.63 -40.52 -1.50
N THR A 177 6.79 -40.62 -0.17
CA THR A 177 7.83 -41.29 0.64
C THR A 177 9.19 -40.62 0.79
N GLY A 178 9.49 -40.30 2.05
CA GLY A 178 10.73 -39.70 2.47
C GLY A 178 11.96 -40.54 2.18
N ARG A 179 13.01 -39.83 1.80
CA ARG A 179 14.41 -40.16 2.03
C ARG A 179 15.21 -38.88 1.85
N ASP A 180 16.20 -38.71 2.73
CA ASP A 180 17.14 -37.59 2.79
C ASP A 180 17.54 -37.06 1.42
N MET A 181 17.07 -35.86 1.09
CA MET A 181 17.71 -35.01 0.11
C MET A 181 18.26 -33.82 0.88
N ALA A 182 19.55 -33.89 1.19
CA ALA A 182 20.33 -32.71 1.47
C ALA A 182 20.08 -31.74 0.31
N VAL A 183 19.30 -30.69 0.57
CA VAL A 183 19.14 -29.57 -0.36
C VAL A 183 20.47 -28.83 -0.35
N VAL A 184 21.42 -29.33 -1.15
CA VAL A 184 22.47 -28.48 -1.69
C VAL A 184 21.73 -27.48 -2.55
N SER A 185 21.56 -26.26 -2.02
CA SER A 185 20.97 -25.14 -2.72
C SER A 185 21.53 -25.08 -4.15
N PRO A 186 20.69 -24.98 -5.20
CA PRO A 186 21.20 -24.76 -6.54
C PRO A 186 21.86 -23.39 -6.57
N SER A 187 23.18 -23.39 -6.57
CA SER A 187 23.99 -22.22 -6.87
C SER A 187 23.53 -21.67 -8.23
N MET A 188 22.97 -20.45 -8.27
CA MET A 188 22.69 -19.80 -9.56
C MET A 188 24.04 -19.46 -10.22
N ILE A 189 24.33 -20.13 -11.33
CA ILE A 189 25.49 -19.81 -12.17
C ILE A 189 25.17 -18.50 -12.90
N LEU A 190 25.81 -17.41 -12.48
CA LEU A 190 25.65 -16.10 -13.12
C LEU A 190 26.36 -16.10 -14.49
N PRO A 191 25.74 -15.59 -15.57
CA PRO A 191 26.40 -15.50 -16.86
C PRO A 191 27.65 -14.61 -16.81
N PRO A 192 28.71 -14.93 -17.57
CA PRO A 192 29.96 -14.17 -17.58
C PRO A 192 29.73 -12.76 -18.15
N GLY A 193 30.07 -11.73 -17.36
CA GLY A 193 30.01 -10.32 -17.75
C GLY A 193 30.62 -9.41 -16.66
N PRO A 194 30.97 -8.15 -16.98
CA PRO A 194 31.47 -7.22 -15.99
C PRO A 194 30.41 -6.96 -14.92
N PHE A 195 30.77 -7.16 -13.64
CA PHE A 195 29.91 -6.84 -12.52
C PHE A 195 29.84 -5.32 -12.37
N ILE A 196 28.76 -4.70 -12.82
CA ILE A 196 28.54 -3.27 -12.58
C ILE A 196 27.95 -3.10 -11.19
N GLN A 197 28.58 -2.27 -10.38
CA GLN A 197 28.10 -1.89 -9.05
C GLN A 197 27.97 -0.38 -8.96
N TYR A 198 26.98 0.06 -8.18
CA TYR A 198 26.66 1.48 -8.04
C TYR A 198 27.27 2.02 -6.76
N ARG A 199 28.02 3.12 -6.88
CA ARG A 199 28.52 3.87 -5.74
C ARG A 199 27.69 5.14 -5.61
N TYR A 200 27.01 5.29 -4.48
CA TYR A 200 26.21 6.48 -4.21
C TYR A 200 27.10 7.58 -3.67
N VAL A 201 26.97 8.78 -4.22
CA VAL A 201 27.75 9.96 -3.85
C VAL A 201 26.80 11.09 -3.52
N TYR A 202 26.84 11.58 -2.28
CA TYR A 202 26.00 12.71 -1.88
C TYR A 202 26.56 14.03 -2.40
N THR A 203 25.78 14.74 -3.22
CA THR A 203 26.14 16.03 -3.84
C THR A 203 25.19 17.17 -3.44
N GLY A 204 24.24 16.90 -2.54
CA GLY A 204 23.28 17.88 -2.03
C GLY A 204 23.84 18.88 -1.02
N GLU A 205 22.96 19.73 -0.51
CA GLU A 205 23.28 20.73 0.52
C GLU A 205 23.60 20.07 1.88
N PRO A 206 24.37 20.73 2.78
CA PRO A 206 24.63 20.19 4.11
C PRO A 206 23.32 19.89 4.88
N LEU A 207 23.21 18.68 5.43
CA LEU A 207 22.02 18.25 6.17
C LEU A 207 21.88 19.04 7.48
N GLN A 208 20.70 19.61 7.70
CA GLN A 208 20.35 20.31 8.95
C GLN A 208 19.35 19.47 9.74
N LEU A 209 19.85 18.68 10.70
CA LEU A 209 19.06 17.76 11.51
C LEU A 209 18.97 18.29 12.94
N SER A 210 17.97 19.13 13.22
CA SER A 210 17.80 19.77 14.54
C SER A 210 16.72 19.14 15.42
N ASP A 211 15.80 18.38 14.83
CA ASP A 211 14.68 17.78 15.55
C ASP A 211 15.12 16.47 16.22
N ALA A 212 15.50 16.54 17.49
CA ALA A 212 15.92 15.36 18.27
C ALA A 212 14.79 14.36 18.52
N GLU A 213 13.52 14.78 18.42
CA GLU A 213 12.35 13.93 18.62
C GLU A 213 11.21 14.27 17.66
N LEU A 214 10.80 13.29 16.87
CA LEU A 214 9.69 13.41 15.91
C LEU A 214 8.61 12.35 16.16
N PRO A 215 7.36 12.60 15.72
CA PRO A 215 6.28 11.63 15.84
C PRO A 215 6.45 10.46 14.87
N VAL A 216 6.28 9.24 15.39
CA VAL A 216 6.04 8.01 14.62
C VAL A 216 4.57 7.65 14.75
N PHE A 217 3.99 7.14 13.66
CA PHE A 217 2.59 6.76 13.62
C PHE A 217 2.47 5.24 13.48
N LYS A 218 1.67 4.61 14.33
CA LYS A 218 1.32 3.19 14.21
C LYS A 218 -0.10 3.07 13.70
N ARG A 219 -0.31 2.44 12.54
CA ARG A 219 -1.65 2.20 12.03
C ARG A 219 -2.40 1.28 13.00
N GLN A 220 -3.58 1.69 13.39
CA GLN A 220 -4.50 0.89 14.17
C GLN A 220 -5.32 0.05 13.21
N ILE A 221 -4.95 -1.22 13.15
CA ILE A 221 -5.73 -2.23 12.46
C ILE A 221 -6.84 -2.63 13.44
N GLY A 222 -7.92 -1.84 13.49
CA GLY A 222 -9.02 -2.01 14.44
C GLY A 222 -10.29 -1.30 13.96
N GLY A 223 -11.49 -1.87 14.04
CA GLY A 223 -11.85 -3.15 14.60
C GLY A 223 -13.09 -3.73 13.94
N GLY A 224 -12.97 -4.97 13.46
CA GLY A 224 -14.10 -5.83 13.13
C GLY A 224 -15.02 -6.11 14.34
N GLY A 225 -14.82 -5.48 15.51
CA GLY A 225 -15.63 -5.65 16.71
C GLY A 225 -17.11 -5.29 16.50
N SER A 226 -17.42 -4.31 15.65
CA SER A 226 -18.82 -3.98 15.34
C SER A 226 -19.48 -5.02 14.42
N LEU A 227 -18.73 -5.56 13.44
CA LEU A 227 -19.28 -6.54 12.48
C LEU A 227 -19.22 -8.00 12.96
N SER A 228 -18.26 -8.34 13.81
CA SER A 228 -18.14 -9.68 14.42
C SER A 228 -19.34 -9.98 15.32
N GLN A 229 -19.90 -8.95 15.96
CA GLN A 229 -21.15 -9.05 16.72
C GLN A 229 -22.36 -9.34 15.81
N LEU A 230 -22.36 -8.84 14.57
CA LEU A 230 -23.41 -9.15 13.60
C LEU A 230 -23.33 -10.61 13.15
N VAL A 231 -22.13 -11.18 13.04
CA VAL A 231 -21.95 -12.54 12.52
C VAL A 231 -22.16 -13.63 13.58
N GLY A 232 -21.82 -13.36 14.84
CA GLY A 232 -22.07 -14.31 15.94
C GLY A 232 -23.54 -14.65 16.19
N GLY A 233 -24.48 -13.85 15.65
CA GLY A 233 -25.92 -14.07 15.78
C GLY A 233 -26.59 -14.70 14.55
N LEU A 234 -25.85 -14.91 13.44
CA LEU A 234 -26.43 -15.37 12.18
C LEU A 234 -26.69 -16.89 12.21
N ASN A 235 -27.91 -17.27 11.82
CA ASN A 235 -28.24 -18.65 11.49
C ASN A 235 -28.58 -18.69 10.00
N LEU A 236 -27.81 -19.47 9.24
CA LEU A 236 -27.91 -19.54 7.78
C LEU A 236 -28.92 -20.61 7.30
N GLY A 237 -29.68 -21.20 8.22
CA GLY A 237 -30.67 -22.26 7.96
C GLY A 237 -30.06 -23.66 7.88
N PHE A 238 -28.89 -23.82 7.25
CA PHE A 238 -28.14 -25.08 7.18
C PHE A 238 -27.01 -25.18 8.21
N ILE A 239 -26.60 -24.05 8.78
CA ILE A 239 -25.60 -23.96 9.84
C ILE A 239 -25.97 -22.84 10.80
N ASP A 240 -25.92 -23.13 12.09
CA ASP A 240 -26.12 -22.14 13.14
C ASP A 240 -24.75 -21.62 13.59
N LEU A 241 -24.40 -20.38 13.24
CA LEU A 241 -23.09 -19.83 13.61
C LEU A 241 -22.99 -19.56 15.12
N LYS A 242 -24.11 -19.60 15.86
CA LYS A 242 -24.15 -19.46 17.32
C LYS A 242 -23.55 -20.66 18.05
N THR A 243 -23.46 -21.82 17.40
CA THR A 243 -22.82 -23.00 18.00
C THR A 243 -21.30 -22.90 18.02
N PHE A 244 -20.73 -21.89 17.36
CA PHE A 244 -19.30 -21.64 17.30
C PHE A 244 -18.92 -20.49 18.25
N SER A 245 -17.90 -20.71 19.08
CA SER A 245 -17.38 -19.67 19.97
C SER A 245 -16.42 -18.74 19.23
N ASN A 246 -16.51 -17.43 19.49
CA ASN A 246 -15.60 -16.42 18.96
C ASN A 246 -15.60 -16.30 17.42
N THR A 247 -16.74 -16.56 16.77
CA THR A 247 -16.93 -16.37 15.33
C THR A 247 -16.66 -14.91 14.94
N LYS A 248 -15.80 -14.71 13.93
CA LYS A 248 -15.48 -13.40 13.36
C LYS A 248 -15.68 -13.45 11.85
N LEU A 249 -16.15 -12.34 11.27
CA LEU A 249 -16.07 -12.17 9.83
C LEU A 249 -14.72 -11.57 9.50
N GLU A 250 -13.95 -12.29 8.69
CA GLU A 250 -12.62 -11.86 8.28
C GLU A 250 -12.68 -11.07 6.97
N GLN A 251 -13.40 -11.59 5.98
CA GLN A 251 -13.52 -10.99 4.65
C GLN A 251 -14.88 -11.32 4.02
N PHE A 252 -15.34 -10.48 3.10
CA PHE A 252 -16.48 -10.75 2.25
C PHE A 252 -16.30 -10.08 0.89
N SER A 253 -16.99 -10.58 -0.13
CA SER A 253 -16.90 -10.06 -1.48
C SER A 253 -18.26 -9.93 -2.16
N PHE A 254 -18.34 -8.98 -3.08
CA PHE A 254 -19.45 -8.78 -4.00
C PHE A 254 -18.93 -8.85 -5.41
N TYR A 255 -19.76 -9.28 -6.36
CA TYR A 255 -19.43 -9.25 -7.77
C TYR A 255 -20.63 -8.78 -8.58
N GLU A 256 -20.36 -8.04 -9.65
CA GLU A 256 -21.35 -7.73 -10.67
C GLU A 256 -21.45 -8.91 -11.65
N ASP A 257 -22.64 -9.48 -11.81
CA ASP A 257 -22.90 -10.58 -12.74
C ASP A 257 -23.11 -10.05 -14.17
N LYS A 258 -22.01 -9.60 -14.79
CA LYS A 258 -21.94 -9.14 -16.18
C LYS A 258 -20.49 -9.22 -16.68
N THR A 259 -20.33 -9.29 -18.00
CA THR A 259 -19.00 -9.29 -18.64
C THR A 259 -18.17 -8.06 -18.23
N GLY A 260 -16.99 -8.30 -17.65
CA GLY A 260 -16.13 -7.23 -17.14
C GLY A 260 -16.73 -6.50 -15.94
N GLY A 261 -17.58 -7.19 -15.18
CA GLY A 261 -18.16 -6.72 -13.94
C GLY A 261 -17.10 -6.56 -12.85
N LEU A 262 -17.33 -5.62 -11.93
CA LEU A 262 -16.41 -5.38 -10.82
C LEU A 262 -16.64 -6.40 -9.71
N ARG A 263 -15.54 -6.90 -9.15
CA ARG A 263 -15.51 -7.62 -7.89
C ARG A 263 -14.95 -6.70 -6.81
N VAL A 264 -15.69 -6.56 -5.72
CA VAL A 264 -15.31 -5.79 -4.54
C VAL A 264 -15.00 -6.78 -3.42
N ASN A 265 -13.82 -6.67 -2.82
CA ASN A 265 -13.42 -7.48 -1.67
C ASN A 265 -13.16 -6.53 -0.51
N VAL A 266 -13.77 -6.84 0.62
CA VAL A 266 -13.59 -6.10 1.86
C VAL A 266 -12.95 -7.03 2.86
N SER A 267 -11.73 -6.68 3.27
CA SER A 267 -11.03 -7.38 4.34
C SER A 267 -11.17 -6.57 5.63
N LEU A 268 -11.82 -7.19 6.62
CA LEU A 268 -12.01 -6.61 7.95
C LEU A 268 -10.81 -6.89 8.86
N ALA A 269 -9.97 -7.85 8.48
CA ALA A 269 -8.75 -8.19 9.21
C ALA A 269 -7.73 -7.05 9.17
N ASP A 270 -7.53 -6.44 8.00
CA ASP A 270 -6.59 -5.33 7.76
C ASP A 270 -7.31 -3.97 7.52
N GLY A 271 -8.64 -4.00 7.42
CA GLY A 271 -9.48 -2.83 7.16
C GLY A 271 -9.29 -2.26 5.75
N SER A 272 -9.12 -3.13 4.75
CA SER A 272 -8.91 -2.75 3.36
C SER A 272 -10.09 -3.12 2.44
N VAL A 273 -10.19 -2.39 1.34
CA VAL A 273 -11.11 -2.64 0.23
C VAL A 273 -10.28 -2.72 -1.05
N SER A 274 -10.51 -3.76 -1.84
CA SER A 274 -9.98 -3.87 -3.19
C SER A 274 -11.11 -4.09 -4.19
N ILE A 275 -10.98 -3.48 -5.36
CA ILE A 275 -11.90 -3.62 -6.47
C ILE A 275 -11.09 -4.07 -7.69
N TYR A 276 -11.56 -5.06 -8.42
CA TYR A 276 -10.93 -5.48 -9.67
C TYR A 276 -11.98 -5.99 -10.65
N GLU A 277 -11.69 -5.89 -11.94
CA GLU A 277 -12.50 -6.53 -12.97
C GLU A 277 -12.48 -8.06 -12.83
N GLY A 278 -13.63 -8.67 -13.13
CA GLY A 278 -13.78 -10.12 -13.17
C GLY A 278 -12.92 -10.78 -14.26
N PRO A 279 -12.71 -12.10 -14.16
CA PRO A 279 -11.86 -12.85 -15.08
C PRO A 279 -12.43 -12.95 -16.52
N ASP A 280 -13.68 -12.56 -16.71
CA ASP A 280 -14.37 -12.50 -18.00
C ASP A 280 -14.20 -11.15 -18.71
N ALA A 281 -13.38 -10.25 -18.15
CA ALA A 281 -13.00 -9.01 -18.80
C ALA A 281 -12.29 -9.29 -20.14
N VAL A 282 -12.78 -8.64 -21.19
CA VAL A 282 -12.13 -8.67 -22.50
C VAL A 282 -10.83 -7.88 -22.42
N MET A 283 -9.70 -8.59 -22.42
CA MET A 283 -8.38 -7.97 -22.49
C MET A 283 -8.23 -7.23 -23.83
N PRO A 284 -7.82 -5.96 -23.83
CA PRO A 284 -7.56 -5.26 -25.08
C PRO A 284 -6.42 -5.94 -25.84
N VAL A 285 -6.50 -5.95 -27.17
CA VAL A 285 -5.38 -6.38 -28.01
C VAL A 285 -4.32 -5.28 -27.98
N GLU A 286 -3.19 -5.54 -27.32
CA GLU A 286 -2.14 -4.54 -27.01
C GLU A 286 -1.38 -4.01 -28.23
N ASN A 287 -1.55 -4.63 -29.41
CA ASN A 287 -0.69 -4.44 -30.59
C ASN A 287 -0.77 -3.04 -31.25
N SER A 288 -1.51 -2.09 -30.72
CA SER A 288 -1.63 -0.73 -31.28
C SER A 288 -1.15 0.40 -30.37
N LEU A 289 -0.73 0.13 -29.13
CA LEU A 289 -0.27 1.19 -28.22
C LEU A 289 1.17 1.62 -28.54
N ASN A 290 1.40 2.93 -28.54
CA ASN A 290 2.73 3.54 -28.59
C ASN A 290 2.74 4.77 -27.67
N ALA A 291 3.92 5.29 -27.31
CA ALA A 291 4.00 6.37 -26.34
C ALA A 291 3.25 7.65 -26.79
N ASP A 292 3.12 7.87 -28.10
CA ASP A 292 2.48 9.06 -28.69
C ASP A 292 0.95 8.98 -28.70
N ASN A 293 0.37 7.79 -28.55
CA ASN A 293 -1.08 7.59 -28.57
C ASN A 293 -1.70 7.39 -27.18
N LEU A 294 -0.89 7.47 -26.13
CA LEU A 294 -1.38 7.49 -24.76
C LEU A 294 -2.16 8.78 -24.48
N PRO A 295 -3.29 8.69 -23.78
CA PRO A 295 -3.96 9.87 -23.23
C PRO A 295 -3.01 10.65 -22.33
N PRO A 296 -3.15 11.99 -22.24
CA PRO A 296 -2.39 12.78 -21.29
C PRO A 296 -2.74 12.39 -19.85
N ASP A 297 -1.80 12.61 -18.92
CA ASP A 297 -1.96 12.26 -17.51
C ASP A 297 -3.23 12.86 -16.90
N GLU A 298 -3.64 14.07 -17.30
CA GLU A 298 -4.89 14.68 -16.81
C GLU A 298 -6.15 13.90 -17.23
N GLU A 299 -6.16 13.29 -18.42
CA GLU A 299 -7.29 12.46 -18.88
C GLU A 299 -7.35 11.16 -18.08
N ILE A 300 -6.20 10.54 -17.82
CA ILE A 300 -6.09 9.30 -17.02
C ILE A 300 -6.54 9.55 -15.58
N ILE A 301 -6.08 10.65 -14.97
CA ILE A 301 -6.50 11.09 -13.63
C ILE A 301 -8.01 11.41 -13.61
N ALA A 302 -8.57 11.98 -14.67
CA ALA A 302 -10.00 12.24 -14.75
C ALA A 302 -10.83 10.94 -14.78
N ILE A 303 -10.39 9.91 -15.51
CA ILE A 303 -11.03 8.59 -15.53
C ILE A 303 -11.00 7.96 -14.12
N ALA A 304 -9.84 7.98 -13.45
CA ALA A 304 -9.70 7.46 -12.10
C ALA A 304 -10.58 8.23 -11.09
N THR A 305 -10.58 9.56 -11.15
CA THR A 305 -11.36 10.42 -10.24
C THR A 305 -12.86 10.21 -10.44
N LYS A 306 -13.29 10.05 -11.70
CA LYS A 306 -14.67 9.74 -12.02
C LYS A 306 -15.09 8.39 -11.42
N PHE A 307 -14.26 7.36 -11.55
CA PHE A 307 -14.52 6.05 -10.95
C PHE A 307 -14.71 6.15 -9.44
N LEU A 308 -13.80 6.84 -8.74
CA LEU A 308 -13.90 7.05 -7.29
C LEU A 308 -15.18 7.79 -6.91
N THR A 309 -15.52 8.86 -7.64
CA THR A 309 -16.71 9.67 -7.39
C THR A 309 -18.01 8.89 -7.64
N ASP A 310 -18.09 8.15 -8.75
CA ASP A 310 -19.27 7.35 -9.12
C ASP A 310 -19.55 6.26 -8.07
N HIS A 311 -18.52 5.77 -7.39
CA HIS A 311 -18.63 4.75 -6.33
C HIS A 311 -18.65 5.33 -4.90
N GLY A 312 -18.73 6.66 -4.76
CA GLY A 312 -18.85 7.31 -3.44
C GLY A 312 -17.60 7.17 -2.57
N ILE A 313 -16.42 6.98 -3.18
CA ILE A 313 -15.14 6.89 -2.49
C ILE A 313 -14.59 8.32 -2.35
N PRO A 314 -14.51 8.86 -1.12
CA PRO A 314 -14.07 10.23 -0.90
C PRO A 314 -12.58 10.38 -1.24
N VAL A 315 -12.24 11.41 -2.03
CA VAL A 315 -10.85 11.70 -2.42
C VAL A 315 -10.26 12.91 -1.71
N GLU A 316 -11.06 13.63 -0.92
CA GLU A 316 -10.69 14.91 -0.31
C GLU A 316 -9.65 14.79 0.81
N SER A 317 -9.43 13.56 1.30
CA SER A 317 -8.44 13.25 2.34
C SER A 317 -7.08 12.84 1.76
N PHE A 318 -6.95 12.80 0.43
CA PHE A 318 -5.74 12.39 -0.27
C PHE A 318 -5.00 13.59 -0.86
N GLY A 319 -3.73 13.38 -1.21
CA GLY A 319 -2.90 14.32 -1.92
C GLY A 319 -3.27 14.47 -3.39
N GLN A 320 -2.50 15.32 -4.09
CA GLN A 320 -2.64 15.49 -5.52
C GLN A 320 -2.37 14.16 -6.24
N PRO A 321 -3.28 13.68 -7.10
CA PRO A 321 -3.08 12.43 -7.81
C PRO A 321 -1.96 12.53 -8.84
N GLU A 322 -1.25 11.42 -9.05
CA GLU A 322 -0.19 11.28 -10.04
C GLU A 322 -0.28 9.95 -10.80
N VAL A 323 0.15 9.95 -12.07
CA VAL A 323 0.24 8.73 -12.90
C VAL A 323 1.62 8.10 -12.71
N ARG A 324 1.66 6.80 -12.44
CA ARG A 324 2.89 6.02 -12.39
C ARG A 324 3.44 5.81 -13.80
N ASN A 325 4.61 6.41 -14.03
CA ASN A 325 5.28 6.42 -15.32
C ASN A 325 6.60 5.62 -15.30
N ASP A 326 6.75 4.65 -14.38
CA ASP A 326 7.97 3.84 -14.24
C ASP A 326 8.31 3.02 -15.48
N TRP A 327 7.28 2.63 -16.25
CA TRP A 327 7.44 1.94 -17.54
C TRP A 327 8.24 2.76 -18.56
N ARG A 328 8.20 4.10 -18.47
CA ARG A 328 8.91 4.99 -19.40
C ARG A 328 10.43 4.79 -19.34
N LEU A 329 10.96 4.45 -18.16
CA LEU A 329 12.38 4.15 -18.01
C LEU A 329 12.83 3.02 -18.94
N TYR A 330 12.09 1.91 -18.94
CA TYR A 330 12.39 0.77 -19.80
C TYR A 330 12.06 1.05 -21.26
N TYR A 331 11.01 1.82 -21.53
CA TYR A 331 10.65 2.25 -22.87
C TYR A 331 11.76 3.09 -23.51
N ASP A 332 12.20 4.16 -22.84
CA ASP A 332 13.24 5.06 -23.35
C ASP A 332 14.55 4.31 -23.54
N TYR A 333 14.89 3.42 -22.61
CA TYR A 333 16.05 2.55 -22.70
C TYR A 333 16.01 1.64 -23.94
N ALA A 334 14.89 0.94 -24.17
CA ALA A 334 14.72 0.08 -25.35
C ALA A 334 14.81 0.89 -26.66
N GLN A 335 14.22 2.09 -26.68
CA GLN A 335 14.27 3.00 -27.84
C GLN A 335 15.71 3.38 -28.21
N THR A 336 16.56 3.68 -27.23
CA THR A 336 17.99 4.01 -27.50
C THR A 336 18.77 2.86 -28.15
N ARG A 337 18.29 1.62 -28.05
CA ARG A 337 18.93 0.43 -28.61
C ARG A 337 18.26 -0.12 -29.86
N GLY A 338 17.15 0.50 -30.29
CA GLY A 338 16.33 -0.03 -31.37
C GLY A 338 15.68 -1.37 -31.03
N GLU A 339 15.48 -1.64 -29.73
CA GLU A 339 14.81 -2.83 -29.22
C GLU A 339 13.30 -2.63 -29.13
N PHE A 340 12.55 -3.71 -28.89
CA PHE A 340 11.11 -3.62 -28.68
C PHE A 340 10.79 -2.83 -27.40
N ALA A 341 10.06 -1.73 -27.55
CA ALA A 341 9.66 -0.87 -26.44
C ALA A 341 8.19 -1.15 -26.06
N TYR A 342 7.98 -1.72 -24.88
CA TYR A 342 6.64 -2.05 -24.37
C TYR A 342 5.96 -0.82 -23.78
N VAL A 343 4.69 -0.62 -24.12
CA VAL A 343 3.81 0.40 -23.53
C VAL A 343 2.66 -0.33 -22.84
N PRO A 344 2.48 -0.17 -21.51
CA PRO A 344 1.41 -0.87 -20.81
C PRO A 344 0.04 -0.32 -21.19
N SER A 345 -0.91 -1.23 -21.39
CA SER A 345 -2.33 -0.90 -21.65
C SER A 345 -3.09 -0.46 -20.39
N THR A 346 -2.56 -0.76 -19.21
CA THR A 346 -3.09 -0.32 -17.92
C THR A 346 -2.08 0.59 -17.24
N LEU A 347 -2.51 1.82 -16.94
CA LEU A 347 -1.74 2.78 -16.18
C LEU A 347 -2.31 2.94 -14.78
N THR A 348 -1.43 3.24 -13.84
CA THR A 348 -1.77 3.33 -12.43
C THR A 348 -1.81 4.79 -11.99
N VAL A 349 -2.92 5.21 -11.40
CA VAL A 349 -3.08 6.53 -10.75
C VAL A 349 -2.99 6.35 -9.24
N VAL A 350 -2.10 7.08 -8.59
CA VAL A 350 -1.93 7.09 -7.14
C VAL A 350 -2.50 8.38 -6.57
N TYR A 351 -3.34 8.26 -5.55
CA TYR A 351 -3.84 9.35 -4.70
C TYR A 351 -3.11 9.26 -3.37
N PRO A 352 -2.05 10.07 -3.14
CA PRO A 352 -1.16 9.89 -1.99
C PRO A 352 -1.89 10.01 -0.65
N PHE A 353 -1.53 9.21 0.34
CA PHE A 353 -2.03 9.39 1.69
C PHE A 353 -1.45 10.66 2.30
N ILE A 354 -2.27 11.39 3.06
CA ILE A 354 -1.85 12.51 3.87
C ILE A 354 -2.04 12.16 5.34
N VAL A 355 -0.96 12.15 6.11
CA VAL A 355 -0.98 11.95 7.56
C VAL A 355 -0.22 13.09 8.21
N ASP A 356 -0.85 13.76 9.18
CA ASP A 356 -0.30 14.95 9.85
C ASP A 356 0.22 16.02 8.87
N ASN A 357 -0.58 16.26 7.82
CA ASN A 357 -0.29 17.17 6.70
C ASN A 357 0.97 16.82 5.87
N GLN A 358 1.50 15.61 5.99
CA GLN A 358 2.63 15.12 5.20
C GLN A 358 2.19 14.02 4.24
N ILE A 359 2.78 14.01 3.05
CA ILE A 359 2.62 12.91 2.09
C ILE A 359 3.35 11.68 2.65
N VAL A 360 2.70 10.52 2.54
CA VAL A 360 3.31 9.24 2.87
C VAL A 360 4.00 8.66 1.65
N TYR A 361 5.18 8.08 1.85
CA TYR A 361 5.98 7.40 0.84
C TYR A 361 6.21 5.93 1.23
N ASP A 362 6.53 5.09 0.28
CA ASP A 362 7.00 3.73 0.53
C ASP A 362 8.53 3.69 0.71
N GLN A 363 9.08 2.50 0.97
CA GLN A 363 10.51 2.28 1.17
C GLN A 363 11.38 2.55 -0.07
N SER A 364 10.78 2.61 -1.25
CA SER A 364 11.48 2.99 -2.49
C SER A 364 11.57 4.52 -2.66
N GLY A 365 10.78 5.26 -1.88
CA GLY A 365 10.61 6.71 -1.99
C GLY A 365 9.55 7.12 -3.01
N ALA A 366 8.72 6.17 -3.46
CA ALA A 366 7.54 6.47 -4.26
C ALA A 366 6.37 6.85 -3.33
N THR A 367 5.46 7.71 -3.79
CA THR A 367 4.30 8.13 -2.99
C THR A 367 3.42 6.93 -2.66
N GLU A 368 3.01 6.75 -1.40
CA GLU A 368 2.06 5.69 -1.05
C GLU A 368 0.65 6.26 -0.99
N GLY A 369 -0.34 5.56 -1.55
CA GLY A 369 -1.68 6.09 -1.63
C GLY A 369 -2.74 5.08 -2.03
N LEU A 370 -3.98 5.56 -2.13
CA LEU A 370 -5.06 4.87 -2.81
C LEU A 370 -4.72 4.77 -4.29
N THR A 371 -4.84 3.58 -4.85
CA THR A 371 -4.37 3.32 -6.21
C THR A 371 -5.50 2.85 -7.10
N VAL A 372 -5.60 3.41 -8.31
CA VAL A 372 -6.62 3.09 -9.32
C VAL A 372 -5.93 2.67 -10.61
N ASN A 373 -6.31 1.51 -11.14
CA ASN A 373 -5.88 1.06 -12.46
C ASN A 373 -6.82 1.62 -13.53
N VAL A 374 -6.24 2.17 -14.59
CA VAL A 374 -6.94 2.72 -15.74
C VAL A 374 -6.45 2.02 -17.00
N ASP A 375 -7.35 1.31 -17.66
CA ASP A 375 -7.12 0.80 -19.00
C ASP A 375 -7.27 1.95 -19.99
N VAL A 376 -6.17 2.32 -20.63
CA VAL A 376 -6.10 3.49 -21.52
C VAL A 376 -6.71 3.22 -22.90
N VAL A 377 -6.81 1.95 -23.29
CA VAL A 377 -7.45 1.54 -24.56
C VAL A 377 -8.96 1.60 -24.42
N ARG A 378 -9.50 1.05 -23.32
CA ARG A 378 -10.94 1.06 -23.00
C ARG A 378 -11.40 2.37 -22.36
N LYS A 379 -10.46 3.25 -21.99
CA LYS A 379 -10.70 4.50 -21.25
C LYS A 379 -11.55 4.30 -20.00
N LYS A 380 -11.22 3.26 -19.23
CA LYS A 380 -12.03 2.78 -18.10
C LYS A 380 -11.14 2.42 -16.92
N ALA A 381 -11.57 2.74 -15.71
CA ALA A 381 -10.96 2.19 -14.50
C ALA A 381 -11.28 0.70 -14.36
N THR A 382 -10.25 -0.12 -14.15
CA THR A 382 -10.34 -1.59 -14.09
C THR A 382 -10.12 -2.15 -12.70
N GLY A 383 -9.66 -1.32 -11.76
CA GLY A 383 -9.47 -1.75 -10.39
C GLY A 383 -9.02 -0.64 -9.48
N LEU A 384 -9.04 -0.96 -8.19
CA LEU A 384 -8.64 -0.11 -7.10
C LEU A 384 -8.08 -0.97 -5.98
N TRP A 385 -6.97 -0.54 -5.40
CA TRP A 385 -6.38 -1.20 -4.23
C TRP A 385 -5.80 -0.16 -3.29
N ASN A 386 -5.39 -0.64 -2.11
CA ASN A 386 -4.87 0.19 -1.04
C ASN A 386 -5.90 1.21 -0.49
N LEU A 387 -7.20 1.01 -0.73
CA LEU A 387 -8.24 1.71 0.03
C LEU A 387 -8.32 1.09 1.42
N ARG A 388 -7.62 1.67 2.38
CA ARG A 388 -7.49 1.14 3.73
C ARG A 388 -7.85 2.15 4.80
N THR A 389 -8.28 1.66 5.95
CA THR A 389 -8.51 2.50 7.13
C THR A 389 -7.26 3.29 7.52
N GLN A 390 -7.46 4.57 7.84
CA GLN A 390 -6.37 5.52 8.15
C GLN A 390 -6.41 5.93 9.63
N GLN A 391 -6.60 4.96 10.51
CA GLN A 391 -6.56 5.20 11.96
C GLN A 391 -5.13 5.02 12.46
N TYR A 392 -4.60 6.00 13.18
CA TYR A 392 -3.22 6.01 13.65
C TYR A 392 -3.15 6.35 15.13
N GLN A 393 -2.25 5.68 15.84
CA GLN A 393 -1.70 6.18 17.10
C GLN A 393 -0.42 6.96 16.80
N ARG A 394 -0.16 8.04 17.53
CA ARG A 394 1.05 8.87 17.41
C ARG A 394 1.85 8.84 18.70
N SER A 395 3.13 8.49 18.61
CA SER A 395 4.09 8.45 19.72
C SER A 395 5.39 9.14 19.30
N ARG A 396 6.09 9.82 20.23
CA ARG A 396 7.38 10.44 19.93
C ARG A 396 8.54 9.46 20.12
N TYR A 397 9.55 9.59 19.28
CA TYR A 397 10.78 8.80 19.29
C TYR A 397 12.01 9.68 19.06
N ALA A 398 13.15 9.24 19.58
CA ALA A 398 14.43 9.91 19.35
C ALA A 398 14.88 9.72 17.90
N MET A 399 15.33 10.81 17.28
CA MET A 399 15.82 10.84 15.90
C MET A 399 17.34 10.90 15.86
N GLU A 400 17.93 10.35 14.81
CA GLU A 400 19.33 10.54 14.48
C GLU A 400 19.54 11.95 13.93
N THR A 401 20.49 12.65 14.54
CA THR A 401 20.83 14.05 14.23
C THR A 401 22.28 14.17 13.73
N ASP A 402 23.07 13.09 13.75
CA ASP A 402 24.38 13.06 13.13
C ASP A 402 24.26 12.98 11.61
N ALA A 403 24.38 14.14 10.97
CA ALA A 403 24.41 14.29 9.52
C ALA A 403 25.45 13.38 8.86
N SER A 404 26.62 13.18 9.48
CA SER A 404 27.69 12.35 8.89
C SER A 404 27.31 10.88 8.86
N ARG A 405 26.62 10.39 9.90
CA ARG A 405 26.11 9.02 9.94
C ARG A 405 25.03 8.81 8.87
N ILE A 406 24.09 9.75 8.75
CA ILE A 406 23.01 9.70 7.76
C ILE A 406 23.57 9.73 6.33
N THR A 407 24.51 10.63 6.02
CA THR A 407 25.16 10.69 4.70
C THR A 407 25.84 9.36 4.38
N LYS A 408 26.59 8.76 5.32
CA LYS A 408 27.20 7.45 5.12
C LYS A 408 26.20 6.35 4.81
N LEU A 409 25.04 6.34 5.48
CA LEU A 409 23.98 5.38 5.19
C LEU A 409 23.40 5.58 3.78
N ALA A 410 23.18 6.84 3.38
CA ALA A 410 22.72 7.15 2.02
C ALA A 410 23.74 6.71 0.96
N GLU A 411 25.04 6.97 1.19
CA GLU A 411 26.14 6.55 0.32
C GLU A 411 26.33 5.01 0.26
N ASN A 412 25.85 4.30 1.28
CA ASN A 412 25.80 2.83 1.31
C ASN A 412 24.56 2.25 0.61
N GLY A 413 23.71 3.09 0.01
CA GLY A 413 22.49 2.66 -0.69
C GLY A 413 21.27 2.44 0.20
N GLY A 414 21.34 2.85 1.47
CA GLY A 414 20.23 2.73 2.41
C GLY A 414 20.64 2.13 3.77
N ILE A 415 19.63 1.70 4.53
CA ILE A 415 19.84 0.96 5.79
C ILE A 415 20.33 -0.48 5.58
N TYR A 416 20.15 -1.01 4.37
CA TYR A 416 20.65 -2.32 3.97
C TYR A 416 21.92 -2.13 3.16
N PRO A 417 23.08 -2.65 3.61
CA PRO A 417 24.33 -2.44 2.91
C PRO A 417 24.30 -3.10 1.52
N VAL A 418 24.75 -2.36 0.51
CA VAL A 418 25.06 -2.92 -0.80
C VAL A 418 26.33 -3.77 -0.69
N TYR A 419 26.25 -5.05 -1.05
CA TYR A 419 27.44 -5.93 -1.07
C TYR A 419 28.24 -5.69 -2.34
N TYR A 420 29.48 -5.24 -2.16
CA TYR A 420 30.41 -5.11 -3.26
C TYR A 420 31.07 -6.46 -3.59
N GLN A 421 31.12 -6.80 -4.88
CA GLN A 421 31.81 -7.98 -5.36
C GLN A 421 33.23 -7.60 -5.79
N GLU A 422 34.19 -8.46 -5.49
CA GLU A 422 35.56 -8.26 -5.96
C GLU A 422 35.60 -8.32 -7.50
N GLY A 423 36.31 -7.36 -8.11
CA GLY A 423 36.39 -7.24 -9.57
C GLY A 423 35.23 -6.48 -10.23
N ALA A 424 34.33 -5.86 -9.45
CA ALA A 424 33.28 -5.03 -9.99
C ALA A 424 33.77 -3.68 -10.54
N THR A 425 33.14 -3.24 -11.63
CA THR A 425 33.26 -1.89 -12.16
C THR A 425 32.25 -1.00 -11.45
N PHE A 426 32.73 0.09 -10.84
CA PHE A 426 31.88 1.03 -10.14
C PHE A 426 31.39 2.13 -11.08
N VAL A 427 30.10 2.46 -10.97
CA VAL A 427 29.50 3.63 -11.62
C VAL A 427 28.87 4.52 -10.55
N ASP A 428 29.19 5.80 -10.60
CA ASP A 428 28.71 6.77 -9.62
C ASP A 428 27.25 7.13 -9.88
N VAL A 429 26.46 7.14 -8.81
CA VAL A 429 25.09 7.64 -8.75
C VAL A 429 25.07 8.85 -7.83
N GLU A 430 24.67 10.01 -8.34
CA GLU A 430 24.64 11.23 -7.53
C GLU A 430 23.31 11.36 -6.78
N LEU A 431 23.39 11.63 -5.48
CA LEU A 431 22.26 11.87 -4.59
C LEU A 431 22.14 13.36 -4.28
N GLY A 432 20.96 13.93 -4.50
CA GLY A 432 20.65 15.32 -4.18
C GLY A 432 20.21 15.53 -2.73
N THR A 433 19.91 16.78 -2.39
CA THR A 433 19.40 17.19 -1.07
C THR A 433 18.12 16.42 -0.73
N PRO A 434 18.05 15.74 0.43
CA PRO A 434 16.88 14.95 0.77
C PRO A 434 15.71 15.82 1.23
N THR A 435 14.53 15.23 1.18
CA THR A 435 13.32 15.79 1.80
C THR A 435 12.89 14.96 3.01
N LEU A 436 12.43 15.64 4.07
CA LEU A 436 11.83 14.99 5.23
C LEU A 436 10.37 14.64 4.92
N ALA A 437 10.02 13.35 5.03
CA ALA A 437 8.67 12.87 4.83
C ALA A 437 8.35 11.66 5.72
N LEU A 438 7.09 11.24 5.72
CA LEU A 438 6.66 10.01 6.37
C LEU A 438 6.85 8.84 5.40
N VAL A 439 7.56 7.80 5.84
CA VAL A 439 7.72 6.57 5.06
C VAL A 439 7.03 5.42 5.78
N HIS A 440 6.26 4.65 5.01
CA HIS A 440 5.63 3.45 5.47
C HIS A 440 6.64 2.31 5.58
N LEU A 441 6.77 1.76 6.79
CA LEU A 441 7.57 0.60 7.11
C LEU A 441 6.66 -0.50 7.65
N TYR A 442 6.85 -1.72 7.15
CA TYR A 442 6.32 -2.92 7.77
C TYR A 442 7.31 -3.42 8.80
N ASP A 443 6.80 -3.67 10.00
CA ASP A 443 7.50 -4.38 11.05
C ASP A 443 6.77 -5.70 11.34
N TYR A 444 7.52 -6.74 11.70
CA TYR A 444 6.95 -8.04 12.05
C TYR A 444 7.38 -8.40 13.46
N ARG A 445 6.41 -8.50 14.38
CA ARG A 445 6.64 -8.77 15.80
C ARG A 445 5.53 -9.65 16.33
N ASP A 446 5.84 -10.58 17.22
CA ASP A 446 4.82 -11.46 17.83
C ASP A 446 3.91 -12.16 16.80
N ASN A 447 4.46 -12.51 15.63
CA ASN A 447 3.72 -13.09 14.51
C ASN A 447 2.58 -12.18 13.97
N GLN A 448 2.73 -10.87 14.10
CA GLN A 448 1.82 -9.84 13.59
C GLN A 448 2.59 -8.82 12.75
N SER A 449 1.99 -8.40 11.64
CA SER A 449 2.49 -7.26 10.88
C SER A 449 2.01 -5.97 11.54
N VAL A 450 2.96 -5.09 11.85
CA VAL A 450 2.73 -3.75 12.39
C VAL A 450 3.13 -2.75 11.31
N GLU A 451 2.20 -1.86 10.97
CA GLU A 451 2.45 -0.80 9.99
C GLU A 451 2.80 0.50 10.71
N LEU A 452 3.99 1.02 10.38
CA LEU A 452 4.54 2.24 10.95
C LEU A 452 4.74 3.30 9.86
N LEU A 453 4.38 4.55 10.14
CA LEU A 453 4.83 5.69 9.36
C LEU A 453 5.93 6.40 10.15
N VAL A 454 7.13 6.41 9.59
CA VAL A 454 8.34 6.88 10.26
C VAL A 454 8.91 8.10 9.54
N PRO A 455 9.25 9.18 10.26
CA PRO A 455 10.00 10.30 9.71
C PRO A 455 11.31 9.81 9.07
N SER A 456 11.49 10.13 7.79
CA SER A 456 12.58 9.63 6.97
C SER A 456 13.08 10.70 6.02
N LEU A 457 14.35 10.63 5.68
CA LEU A 457 14.95 11.44 4.61
C LEU A 457 14.93 10.67 3.30
N ILE A 458 14.33 11.26 2.28
CA ILE A 458 14.27 10.72 0.92
C ILE A 458 15.29 11.48 0.07
N PHE A 459 16.42 10.84 -0.22
CA PHE A 459 17.49 11.36 -1.07
C PHE A 459 17.15 11.09 -2.53
N PRO A 460 16.85 12.10 -3.35
CA PRO A 460 16.57 11.90 -4.76
C PRO A 460 17.84 11.56 -5.53
N VAL A 461 17.77 10.64 -6.48
CA VAL A 461 18.84 10.44 -7.47
C VAL A 461 18.77 11.58 -8.47
N THR A 462 19.82 12.41 -8.51
CA THR A 462 19.92 13.56 -9.42
C THR A 462 20.62 13.20 -10.72
N LYS A 463 21.47 12.18 -10.69
CA LYS A 463 22.17 11.65 -11.87
C LYS A 463 22.24 10.13 -11.81
N ALA A 464 21.49 9.52 -12.71
CA ALA A 464 21.49 8.08 -12.92
C ALA A 464 22.53 7.66 -13.98
N PRO A 465 23.15 6.48 -13.83
CA PRO A 465 23.94 5.84 -14.87
C PRO A 465 23.13 5.62 -16.15
N THR A 466 23.63 6.07 -17.28
CA THR A 466 23.06 5.80 -18.61
C THR A 466 23.72 4.61 -19.29
N ASP A 467 24.95 4.31 -18.90
CA ASP A 467 25.81 3.34 -19.56
C ASP A 467 25.82 2.05 -18.73
N GLY A 468 24.94 1.11 -19.07
CA GLY A 468 24.83 -0.18 -18.40
C GLY A 468 24.05 -1.19 -19.22
N PRO A 469 24.17 -2.51 -18.94
CA PRO A 469 23.42 -3.55 -19.64
C PRO A 469 21.92 -3.53 -19.31
N TYR A 470 21.51 -2.85 -18.24
CA TYR A 470 20.13 -2.64 -17.82
C TYR A 470 19.90 -1.18 -17.43
N PRO A 471 18.65 -0.66 -17.52
CA PRO A 471 18.33 0.68 -17.04
C PRO A 471 18.42 0.75 -15.51
N TYR A 472 18.94 1.87 -15.01
CA TYR A 472 19.01 2.14 -13.58
C TYR A 472 17.64 2.60 -13.07
N PHE A 473 17.02 1.83 -12.17
CA PHE A 473 15.62 2.00 -11.77
C PHE A 473 15.39 2.70 -10.43
N GLN A 474 16.41 2.77 -9.58
CA GLN A 474 16.25 3.30 -8.23
C GLN A 474 16.22 4.83 -8.24
N ARG A 475 15.08 5.43 -7.92
CA ARG A 475 14.89 6.90 -8.01
C ARG A 475 15.31 7.67 -6.76
N SER A 476 15.39 6.97 -5.63
CA SER A 476 15.74 7.57 -4.36
C SER A 476 16.34 6.56 -3.39
N ILE A 477 17.08 7.08 -2.41
CA ILE A 477 17.51 6.35 -1.22
C ILE A 477 16.72 6.87 -0.03
N VAL A 478 16.11 5.97 0.74
CA VAL A 478 15.29 6.33 1.89
C VAL A 478 16.00 5.93 3.18
N ILE A 479 16.18 6.89 4.09
CA ILE A 479 16.82 6.69 5.38
C ILE A 479 15.84 7.08 6.50
N PRO A 480 15.30 6.12 7.28
CA PRO A 480 14.53 6.39 8.48
C PRO A 480 15.36 7.17 9.51
N LEU A 481 14.77 8.13 10.19
CA LEU A 481 15.47 8.94 11.19
C LEU A 481 15.40 8.37 12.60
N ALA A 482 14.43 7.51 12.92
CA ALA A 482 14.31 6.98 14.27
C ALA A 482 15.55 6.14 14.65
N LYS A 483 16.25 6.52 15.74
CA LYS A 483 17.50 5.86 16.17
C LYS A 483 17.33 4.37 16.36
N ASP A 484 16.25 3.97 17.02
CA ASP A 484 15.90 2.56 17.26
C ASP A 484 15.91 1.73 15.96
N ILE A 485 15.50 2.30 14.82
CA ILE A 485 15.48 1.60 13.53
C ILE A 485 16.88 1.51 12.93
N LEU A 486 17.68 2.58 13.03
CA LEU A 486 19.03 2.66 12.50
C LEU A 486 20.05 1.84 13.30
N ASP A 487 19.80 1.65 14.60
CA ASP A 487 20.64 0.87 15.51
C ASP A 487 20.28 -0.62 15.48
N ARG A 488 19.38 -1.04 14.58
CA ARG A 488 19.02 -2.45 14.39
C ARG A 488 20.25 -3.22 13.93
N ASP A 489 20.73 -4.11 14.79
CA ASP A 489 21.73 -5.10 14.43
C ASP A 489 21.04 -6.17 13.55
N TYR A 490 21.34 -6.17 12.26
CA TYR A 490 20.85 -7.19 11.34
C TYR A 490 21.50 -8.56 11.57
N GLY A 491 22.43 -8.67 12.53
CA GLY A 491 23.22 -9.86 12.81
C GLY A 491 24.13 -10.23 11.64
N ASP A 492 25.06 -11.16 11.88
CA ASP A 492 25.93 -11.73 10.82
C ASP A 492 25.16 -12.49 9.73
N GLY A 493 23.83 -12.61 9.85
CA GLY A 493 22.91 -13.11 8.82
C GLY A 493 22.62 -12.10 7.71
N GLY A 494 23.56 -11.17 7.44
CA GLY A 494 23.48 -10.23 6.35
C GLY A 494 23.09 -10.91 5.02
N PRO A 495 22.49 -10.16 4.06
CA PRO A 495 22.03 -10.70 2.79
C PRO A 495 23.03 -11.68 2.16
N ILE A 496 22.49 -12.76 1.58
CA ILE A 496 23.24 -13.91 1.04
C ILE A 496 24.50 -13.44 0.32
N LYS A 497 25.68 -13.79 0.86
CA LYS A 497 26.97 -13.56 0.19
C LYS A 497 26.98 -14.37 -1.12
N ILE A 498 27.02 -13.68 -2.25
CA ILE A 498 27.20 -14.31 -3.56
C ILE A 498 28.66 -14.78 -3.63
N MET A 499 28.88 -16.09 -3.73
CA MET A 499 30.24 -16.62 -3.89
C MET A 499 30.70 -16.43 -5.35
N PRO A 500 31.93 -15.92 -5.57
CA PRO A 500 32.48 -15.81 -6.91
C PRO A 500 32.58 -17.19 -7.57
N PHE A 501 32.35 -17.24 -8.88
CA PHE A 501 32.51 -18.45 -9.68
C PHE A 501 33.98 -18.89 -9.66
N THR A 502 34.29 -19.93 -8.89
CA THR A 502 35.55 -20.66 -9.07
C THR A 502 35.38 -21.57 -10.28
N GLU A 503 36.13 -21.32 -11.35
CA GLU A 503 36.26 -22.28 -12.44
C GLU A 503 36.61 -23.65 -11.83
N PRO A 504 35.96 -24.75 -12.27
CA PRO A 504 36.33 -26.07 -11.80
C PRO A 504 37.79 -26.29 -12.13
N GLY A 505 38.61 -26.32 -11.08
CA GLY A 505 40.05 -26.47 -11.21
C GLY A 505 40.37 -27.68 -12.08
N VAL A 506 41.07 -27.42 -13.17
CA VAL A 506 41.81 -28.46 -13.88
C VAL A 506 42.72 -29.09 -12.84
N SER A 507 42.36 -30.28 -12.35
CA SER A 507 43.24 -31.03 -11.46
C SER A 507 44.54 -31.25 -12.22
N SER A 508 45.59 -30.55 -11.82
CA SER A 508 46.94 -30.90 -12.23
C SER A 508 47.19 -32.31 -11.71
N GLY A 509 47.06 -33.29 -12.61
CA GLY A 509 47.34 -34.68 -12.31
C GLY A 509 48.78 -34.77 -11.81
N SER A 510 48.93 -35.00 -10.50
CA SER A 510 50.20 -35.40 -9.92
C SER A 510 50.59 -36.72 -10.60
N ALA A 511 51.65 -36.68 -11.40
CA ALA A 511 52.29 -37.86 -11.96
C ALA A 511 52.68 -38.80 -10.81
N GLY A 512 51.88 -39.85 -10.63
CA GLY A 512 52.21 -40.96 -9.75
C GLY A 512 53.45 -41.65 -10.29
N ALA A 513 54.45 -41.79 -9.41
CA ALA A 513 55.70 -42.46 -9.68
C ALA A 513 55.49 -43.88 -10.23
N VAL A 514 56.20 -44.17 -11.31
CA VAL A 514 56.31 -45.49 -11.93
C VAL A 514 57.02 -46.42 -10.95
N ALA A 515 56.34 -47.49 -10.54
CA ALA A 515 56.94 -48.57 -9.77
C ALA A 515 57.87 -49.38 -10.68
N GLU A 516 59.13 -49.48 -10.28
CA GLU A 516 60.18 -50.27 -10.90
C GLU A 516 59.91 -51.79 -10.68
N PRO A 517 60.12 -52.66 -11.68
CA PRO A 517 59.76 -54.06 -11.60
C PRO A 517 60.75 -54.87 -10.75
N ALA A 518 60.19 -55.77 -9.92
CA ALA A 518 60.92 -56.68 -9.04
C ALA A 518 61.87 -57.61 -9.83
N GLN A 519 63.16 -57.56 -9.48
CA GLN A 519 64.15 -58.56 -9.89
C GLN A 519 63.98 -59.82 -9.04
N THR A 520 63.79 -60.94 -9.73
CA THR A 520 63.89 -62.30 -9.19
C THR A 520 65.35 -62.73 -9.12
N GLU A 521 65.79 -63.20 -7.94
CA GLU A 521 66.97 -64.07 -7.82
C GLU A 521 66.61 -65.35 -7.03
N PRO A 522 67.35 -66.45 -7.25
CA PRO A 522 66.81 -67.80 -7.30
C PRO A 522 66.95 -68.59 -5.99
N ALA A 523 66.16 -69.65 -5.85
CA ALA A 523 66.31 -70.63 -4.78
C ALA A 523 67.60 -71.48 -4.99
N PRO A 524 68.35 -71.82 -3.93
CA PRO A 524 69.56 -72.61 -4.04
C PRO A 524 69.26 -74.10 -4.22
N ASP A 525 70.01 -74.74 -5.12
CA ASP A 525 70.04 -76.19 -5.31
C ASP A 525 70.92 -76.83 -4.21
N ILE A 526 70.49 -77.97 -3.68
CA ILE A 526 71.25 -78.80 -2.73
C ILE A 526 71.73 -80.03 -3.50
N ARG A 527 72.89 -79.93 -4.16
CA ARG A 527 74.02 -80.89 -4.13
C ARG A 527 75.10 -80.57 -5.15
#